data_AF-A0A8S9MXA4-F1
#
_entry.id   AF-A0A8S9MXA4-F1
#
_cell.length_a   1.000
_cell.length_b   1.000
_cell.length_c   1.000
_cell.angle_alpha   90.00
_cell.angle_beta   90.00
_cell.angle_gamma   90.00
#
_symmetry.space_group_name_H-M   'P 1'
#
loop_
_entity.id
_entity.type
_entity.pdbx_description
1 polymer ?
#
loop_
_entity_poly.entity_id
_entity_poly.type
_entity_poly.pdbx_seq_one_letter_code
_entity_poly.pdbx_strand_id
1 'polypeptide(L)'
;MQSNVTNALQTHAEVASIAQWEDEQIEFIREKVSDEGRFEDLKKGKDPIQVALDVAAFLLDLASIEGTWSESLHHIAKCYEEAGLKDISNFILYTDDK
;
A
#
# COMPACT_ATOMS: atom_id res chain seq x y z
N MET A 1 -15.12 -29.96 1.34
CA MET A 1 -15.08 -28.58 1.88
C MET A 1 -13.63 -28.18 2.13
N GLN A 2 -12.85 -28.00 1.05
CA GLN A 2 -11.49 -27.42 1.05
C GLN A 2 -11.25 -26.97 -0.40
N SER A 3 -11.59 -25.71 -0.74
CA SER A 3 -11.38 -25.21 -2.11
C SER A 3 -11.33 -23.68 -2.25
N ASN A 4 -11.40 -22.92 -1.16
CA ASN A 4 -11.38 -21.45 -1.27
C ASN A 4 -10.09 -20.81 -0.72
N VAL A 5 -9.27 -21.57 0.02
CA VAL A 5 -8.02 -21.05 0.61
C VAL A 5 -6.84 -21.18 -0.37
N THR A 6 -6.90 -22.14 -1.31
CA THR A 6 -5.79 -22.44 -2.23
C THR A 6 -5.62 -21.39 -3.34
N ASN A 7 -6.72 -20.79 -3.83
CA ASN A 7 -6.65 -19.78 -4.90
C ASN A 7 -6.05 -18.44 -4.46
N ALA A 8 -6.33 -17.99 -3.22
CA ALA A 8 -5.78 -16.73 -2.72
C ALA A 8 -4.25 -16.83 -2.55
N LEU A 9 -3.76 -17.92 -1.95
CA LEU A 9 -2.33 -18.17 -1.78
C LEU A 9 -1.55 -18.26 -3.11
N GLN A 10 -2.19 -18.73 -4.19
CA GLN A 10 -1.57 -18.71 -5.53
C GLN A 10 -1.43 -17.29 -6.08
N THR A 11 -2.40 -16.40 -5.87
CA THR A 11 -2.33 -15.03 -6.40
C THR A 11 -1.24 -14.17 -5.74
N HIS A 12 -1.01 -14.32 -4.42
CA HIS A 12 0.05 -13.59 -3.72
C HIS A 12 1.45 -13.93 -4.25
N ALA A 13 1.74 -15.23 -4.39
CA ALA A 13 3.02 -15.72 -4.87
C ALA A 13 3.26 -15.38 -6.34
N GLU A 14 2.21 -15.39 -7.16
CA GLU A 14 2.26 -14.98 -8.56
C GLU A 14 2.54 -13.47 -8.71
N VAL A 15 1.85 -12.61 -7.94
CA VAL A 15 2.08 -11.15 -7.98
C VAL A 15 3.47 -10.79 -7.49
N ALA A 16 3.92 -11.36 -6.37
CA ALA A 16 5.29 -11.17 -5.86
C ALA A 16 6.33 -11.69 -6.87
N SER A 17 6.09 -12.84 -7.49
CA SER A 17 6.98 -13.40 -8.52
C SER A 17 7.06 -12.54 -9.78
N ILE A 18 5.94 -11.98 -10.25
CA ILE A 18 5.91 -11.04 -11.39
C ILE A 18 6.69 -9.76 -11.05
N ALA A 19 6.54 -9.26 -9.83
CA ALA A 19 7.26 -8.09 -9.35
C ALA A 19 8.75 -8.37 -9.06
N GLN A 20 9.18 -9.64 -9.08
CA GLN A 20 10.48 -10.12 -8.61
C GLN A 20 10.77 -9.68 -7.17
N TRP A 21 9.76 -9.78 -6.32
CA TRP A 21 9.85 -9.40 -4.92
C TRP A 21 10.18 -10.60 -4.05
N GLU A 22 11.28 -10.47 -3.32
CA GLU A 22 11.68 -11.40 -2.28
C GLU A 22 11.01 -11.03 -0.94
N ASP A 23 10.97 -11.96 0.01
CA ASP A 23 10.39 -11.76 1.35
C ASP A 23 10.97 -10.51 2.05
N GLU A 24 12.25 -10.24 1.82
CA GLU A 24 12.97 -9.08 2.36
C GLU A 24 12.40 -7.75 1.85
N GLN A 25 11.94 -7.69 0.60
CA GLN A 25 11.33 -6.49 0.02
C GLN A 25 9.93 -6.28 0.57
N ILE A 26 9.16 -7.36 0.77
CA ILE A 26 7.84 -7.29 1.40
C ILE A 26 7.97 -6.78 2.83
N GLU A 27 8.90 -7.32 3.61
CA GLU A 27 9.16 -6.86 4.98
C GLU A 27 9.63 -5.40 5.04
N PHE A 28 10.51 -4.98 4.12
CA PHE A 28 10.91 -3.58 4.01
C PHE A 28 9.70 -2.65 3.77
N ILE A 29 8.78 -3.04 2.89
CA ILE A 29 7.58 -2.26 2.59
C ILE A 29 6.64 -2.21 3.79
N ARG A 30 6.45 -3.34 4.49
CA ARG A 30 5.68 -3.39 5.76
C ARG A 30 6.27 -2.45 6.81
N GLU A 31 7.59 -2.43 6.95
CA GLU A 31 8.26 -1.48 7.84
C GLU A 31 7.97 -0.04 7.41
N LYS A 32 8.07 0.27 6.12
CA LYS A 32 7.86 1.63 5.62
C LYS A 32 6.44 2.18 5.78
N VAL A 33 5.42 1.33 5.73
CA VAL A 33 4.02 1.75 5.96
C VAL A 33 3.65 1.90 7.43
N SER A 34 4.49 1.39 8.35
CA SER A 34 4.28 1.53 9.80
C SER A 34 4.51 2.97 10.29
N ASP A 35 3.95 3.31 11.45
CA ASP A 35 4.18 4.62 12.07
C ASP A 35 5.65 4.83 12.43
N GLU A 36 6.33 3.79 12.91
CA GLU A 36 7.76 3.81 13.19
C GLU A 36 8.58 4.10 11.91
N GLY A 37 8.29 3.40 10.81
CA GLY A 37 8.98 3.61 9.53
C GLY A 37 8.79 5.01 8.97
N ARG A 38 7.56 5.54 9.07
CA ARG A 38 7.25 6.94 8.71
C ARG A 38 8.02 7.93 9.59
N PHE A 39 8.04 7.70 10.90
CA PHE A 39 8.76 8.55 11.84
C PHE A 39 10.28 8.54 11.58
N GLU A 40 10.85 7.38 11.25
CA GLU A 40 12.25 7.27 10.90
C GLU A 40 12.63 8.06 9.65
N ASP A 41 11.82 7.99 8.59
CA ASP A 41 12.04 8.74 7.35
C ASP A 41 12.00 10.26 7.61
N LEU A 42 11.06 10.73 8.44
CA LEU A 42 10.99 12.12 8.89
C LEU A 42 12.23 12.52 9.71
N LYS A 43 12.69 11.66 10.63
CA LYS A 43 13.90 11.88 11.44
C LYS A 43 15.16 11.94 10.57
N LYS A 44 15.19 11.22 9.46
CA LYS A 44 16.26 11.27 8.43
C LYS A 44 16.19 12.55 7.58
N GLY A 45 15.21 13.42 7.80
CA GLY A 45 15.07 14.72 7.15
C GLY A 45 14.32 14.67 5.82
N LYS A 46 13.61 13.59 5.54
CA LYS A 46 12.79 13.47 4.33
C LYS A 46 11.58 14.41 4.43
N ASP A 47 11.21 14.99 3.30
CA ASP A 47 10.08 15.90 3.24
C ASP A 47 8.76 15.18 3.61
N PRO A 48 7.90 15.75 4.47
CA PRO A 48 6.66 15.10 4.89
C PRO A 48 5.72 14.71 3.73
N ILE A 49 5.67 15.52 2.67
CA ILE A 49 4.87 15.22 1.47
C ILE A 49 5.45 13.99 0.77
N GLN A 50 6.77 13.93 0.64
CA GLN A 50 7.43 12.75 0.06
C GLN A 50 7.20 11.49 0.91
N VAL A 51 7.26 11.59 2.25
CA VAL A 51 6.93 10.46 3.13
C VAL A 51 5.50 9.97 2.91
N ALA A 52 4.54 10.89 2.82
CA ALA A 52 3.15 10.53 2.55
C ALA A 52 2.98 9.82 1.19
N LEU A 53 3.59 10.36 0.13
CA LEU A 53 3.50 9.77 -1.22
C LEU A 53 4.19 8.40 -1.31
N ASP A 54 5.34 8.23 -0.66
CA ASP A 54 6.04 6.94 -0.64
C ASP A 54 5.21 5.89 0.12
N VAL A 55 4.58 6.26 1.25
CA VAL A 55 3.66 5.36 1.96
C VAL A 55 2.47 4.98 1.10
N ALA A 56 1.91 5.93 0.32
CA ALA A 56 0.82 5.63 -0.61
C ALA A 56 1.23 4.57 -1.64
N ALA A 57 2.43 4.69 -2.21
CA ALA A 57 2.98 3.71 -3.16
C ALA A 57 3.21 2.34 -2.50
N PHE A 58 3.81 2.32 -1.31
CA PHE A 58 4.03 1.08 -0.56
C PHE A 58 2.73 0.37 -0.19
N LEU A 59 1.69 1.11 0.20
CA LEU A 59 0.36 0.57 0.45
C LEU A 59 -0.28 0.00 -0.82
N LEU A 60 -0.10 0.66 -1.97
CA LEU A 60 -0.59 0.18 -3.26
C LEU A 60 0.03 -1.18 -3.62
N ASP A 61 1.34 -1.29 -3.46
CA ASP A 61 2.06 -2.50 -3.78
C ASP A 61 1.73 -3.63 -2.80
N LEU A 62 1.67 -3.33 -1.50
CA LEU A 62 1.30 -4.30 -0.48
C LEU A 62 -0.13 -4.79 -0.70
N ALA A 63 -1.07 -3.91 -1.03
CA ALA A 63 -2.45 -4.28 -1.34
C ALA A 63 -2.55 -5.15 -2.60
N SER A 64 -1.69 -4.92 -3.59
CA SER A 64 -1.62 -5.74 -4.80
C SER A 64 -1.13 -7.14 -4.49
N ILE A 65 -0.13 -7.26 -3.61
CA ILE A 65 0.39 -8.55 -3.17
C ILE A 65 -0.63 -9.24 -2.30
N GLU A 66 -1.18 -8.57 -1.31
CA GLU A 66 -2.10 -9.12 -0.29
C GLU A 66 -3.55 -9.27 -0.77
N GLY A 67 -3.89 -8.78 -1.96
CA GLY A 67 -5.28 -8.77 -2.41
C GLY A 67 -6.21 -7.94 -1.52
N THR A 68 -5.67 -6.97 -0.77
CA THR A 68 -6.38 -6.12 0.22
C THR A 68 -6.66 -4.72 -0.34
N TRP A 69 -6.94 -4.64 -1.66
CA TRP A 69 -7.17 -3.38 -2.35
C TRP A 69 -8.26 -2.53 -1.69
N SER A 70 -9.42 -3.13 -1.44
CA SER A 70 -10.60 -2.44 -0.87
C SER A 70 -10.32 -1.89 0.52
N GLU A 71 -9.61 -2.66 1.35
CA GLU A 71 -9.23 -2.30 2.71
C GLU A 71 -8.19 -1.17 2.73
N SER A 72 -7.36 -1.09 1.69
CA SER A 72 -6.26 -0.13 1.60
C SER A 72 -6.66 1.24 1.04
N LEU A 73 -7.77 1.33 0.30
CA LEU A 73 -8.22 2.58 -0.37
C LEU A 73 -8.26 3.80 0.56
N HIS A 74 -8.80 3.65 1.77
CA HIS A 74 -8.88 4.76 2.73
C HIS A 74 -7.50 5.23 3.22
N HIS A 75 -6.57 4.31 3.45
CA HIS A 75 -5.22 4.66 3.89
C HIS A 75 -4.43 5.32 2.76
N ILE A 76 -4.54 4.80 1.54
CA ILE A 76 -3.91 5.39 0.35
C ILE A 76 -4.47 6.80 0.11
N ALA A 77 -5.79 6.96 0.14
CA ALA A 77 -6.43 8.26 -0.05
C ALA A 77 -6.02 9.30 1.01
N LYS A 78 -5.87 8.86 2.27
CA LYS A 78 -5.37 9.72 3.35
C LYS A 78 -3.95 10.22 3.06
N CYS A 79 -3.07 9.37 2.54
CA CYS A 79 -1.71 9.77 2.18
C CYS A 79 -1.70 10.86 1.10
N TYR A 80 -2.55 10.75 0.08
CA TYR A 80 -2.70 11.81 -0.93
C TYR A 80 -3.28 13.11 -0.34
N GLU A 81 -4.20 13.02 0.63
CA GLU A 81 -4.69 14.20 1.34
C GLU A 81 -3.60 14.87 2.19
N GLU A 82 -2.80 14.09 2.93
CA GLU A 82 -1.63 14.58 3.69
C GLU A 82 -0.59 15.25 2.78
N ALA A 83 -0.46 14.78 1.54
CA ALA A 83 0.37 15.38 0.50
C ALA A 83 -0.25 16.64 -0.17
N GLY A 84 -1.44 17.08 0.26
CA GLY A 84 -2.13 18.23 -0.32
C GLY A 84 -2.83 17.94 -1.66
N LEU A 85 -2.94 16.68 -2.07
CA LEU A 85 -3.53 16.23 -3.33
C LEU A 85 -4.97 15.74 -3.12
N LYS A 86 -5.85 16.63 -2.65
CA LYS A 86 -7.24 16.28 -2.28
C LYS A 86 -8.04 15.69 -3.45
N ASP A 87 -7.80 16.14 -4.67
CA ASP A 87 -8.49 15.60 -5.85
C ASP A 87 -8.12 14.14 -6.11
N ILE A 88 -6.86 13.75 -5.88
CA ILE A 88 -6.41 12.36 -6.00
C ILE A 88 -6.96 11.52 -4.87
N SER A 89 -7.00 12.05 -3.65
CA SER A 89 -7.65 11.41 -2.50
C SER A 89 -9.12 11.08 -2.81
N ASN A 90 -9.87 12.04 -3.34
CA ASN A 90 -11.27 11.86 -3.74
C ASN A 90 -11.41 10.86 -4.91
N PHE A 91 -10.50 10.91 -5.88
CA PHE A 91 -10.48 9.97 -7.00
C PHE A 91 -10.28 8.52 -6.54
N ILE A 92 -9.40 8.28 -5.59
CA ILE A 92 -9.14 6.93 -5.05
C ILE A 92 -10.36 6.38 -4.30
N LEU A 93 -11.08 7.25 -3.58
CA LEU A 93 -12.29 6.88 -2.85
C LEU A 93 -13.54 6.82 -3.74
N TYR A 94 -13.43 7.14 -5.03
CA TYR A 94 -14.58 7.17 -5.91
C TYR A 94 -15.13 5.75 -6.13
N THR A 95 -16.39 5.56 -5.78
CA THR A 95 -17.19 4.38 -6.12
C THR A 95 -18.25 4.77 -7.13
N ASP A 96 -18.42 3.97 -8.19
CA ASP A 96 -19.52 4.12 -9.15
C ASP A 96 -20.78 3.48 -8.54
N ASP A 97 -21.22 4.00 -7.39
CA ASP A 97 -22.45 3.55 -6.75
C ASP A 97 -23.65 4.05 -7.57
N LYS A 98 -24.09 3.21 -8.52
CA LYS A 98 -25.38 3.24 -9.19
C LYS A 98 -26.24 2.05 -8.78
#